data_AF-A0A7S4DHH4-F1
#
_entry.id   AF-A0A7S4DHH4-F1
#
_cell.length_a   1.000
_cell.length_b   1.000
_cell.length_c   1.000
_cell.angle_alpha   90.00
_cell.angle_beta   90.00
_cell.angle_gamma   90.00
#
_symmetry.space_group_name_H-M   'P 1'
#
loop_
_entity.id
_entity.type
_entity.pdbx_description
1 polymer ?
#
loop_
_entity_poly.entity_id
_entity_poly.type
_entity_poly.pdbx_seq_one_letter_code
_entity_poly.pdbx_strand_id
1 'polypeptide(L)'
;ALLDQARRGGARLPGRVALREGKKRLFATEDLSALLGDGDRVRVGPWYFTVAEGGHRGPDYVALDQMWHLPDAEGLWLYKMPPRTRIEHYSRKTREFLQTSQLVQGALQWEVGLQRKAAVRAVKLARKARKRNNRQLAKILNGVSQRRVAVARRHSLLLNKHQKNPDEAKQEEVKKNEVELDKAEVKAASAYLGGGSNWEEKEELDEDGNMQKFWVNKETGDITFDEPADINVDKKLALEAFEKAKKELEEKKKKRAAD
;
A
#
# COMPACT_ATOMS: atom_id res chain seq x y z
N ALA A 1 7.35 -35.49 16.94
CA ALA A 1 7.76 -35.71 15.54
C ALA A 1 6.63 -36.23 14.64
N LEU A 2 5.82 -37.24 15.02
CA LEU A 2 4.61 -37.65 14.27
C LEU A 2 3.30 -37.01 14.80
N LEU A 3 3.15 -36.92 16.12
CA LEU A 3 2.03 -36.23 16.78
C LEU A 3 1.87 -34.76 16.32
N ASP A 4 2.98 -34.09 16.06
CA ASP A 4 3.01 -32.71 15.60
C ASP A 4 2.75 -32.58 14.11
N GLN A 5 2.92 -33.63 13.32
CA GLN A 5 2.47 -33.72 11.91
C GLN A 5 0.96 -34.04 11.87
N ALA A 6 0.50 -34.93 12.76
CA ALA A 6 -0.91 -35.31 12.91
C ALA A 6 -1.79 -34.16 13.42
N ARG A 7 -1.39 -33.46 14.49
CA ARG A 7 -2.11 -32.27 15.03
C ARG A 7 -2.23 -31.13 14.03
N ARG A 8 -1.29 -31.09 13.08
CA ARG A 8 -1.10 -30.00 12.13
C ARG A 8 -1.62 -30.34 10.73
N GLY A 9 -1.98 -31.60 10.47
CA GLY A 9 -2.63 -32.04 9.25
C GLY A 9 -1.74 -32.19 8.01
N GLY A 10 -0.41 -32.35 8.12
CA GLY A 10 0.45 -32.48 6.94
C GLY A 10 1.87 -33.03 7.20
N ALA A 11 2.49 -33.55 6.14
CA ALA A 11 3.86 -34.04 6.14
C ALA A 11 4.84 -32.87 6.06
N ARG A 12 5.83 -32.82 6.94
CA ARG A 12 6.86 -31.77 6.93
C ARG A 12 7.81 -31.99 5.77
N LEU A 13 8.04 -30.94 4.99
CA LEU A 13 9.01 -30.93 3.89
C LEU A 13 10.41 -30.55 4.40
N PRO A 14 11.47 -30.99 3.70
CA PRO A 14 12.84 -30.66 4.08
C PRO A 14 13.16 -29.18 3.79
N GLY A 15 14.25 -28.69 4.36
CA GLY A 15 14.62 -27.27 4.28
C GLY A 15 13.77 -26.30 5.12
N ARG A 16 14.08 -25.01 4.95
CA ARG A 16 13.33 -23.89 5.50
C ARG A 16 12.86 -22.98 4.38
N VAL A 17 11.83 -22.18 4.68
CA VAL A 17 11.23 -21.29 3.69
C VAL A 17 11.17 -19.85 4.16
N ALA A 18 11.25 -18.94 3.20
CA ALA A 18 11.06 -17.52 3.37
C ALA A 18 9.91 -17.01 2.48
N LEU A 19 9.10 -16.13 3.05
CA LEU A 19 8.01 -15.42 2.38
C LEU A 19 8.29 -13.93 2.45
N ARG A 20 8.10 -13.24 1.31
CA ARG A 20 8.28 -11.79 1.23
C ARG A 20 6.96 -11.10 0.93
N GLU A 21 6.73 -9.97 1.58
CA GLU A 21 5.51 -9.17 1.45
C GLU A 21 5.25 -8.83 -0.03
N GLY A 22 4.01 -9.01 -0.47
CA GLY A 22 3.57 -8.73 -1.83
C GLY A 22 4.06 -9.72 -2.89
N LYS A 23 4.71 -10.83 -2.52
CA LYS A 23 5.14 -11.85 -3.47
C LYS A 23 4.22 -13.06 -3.45
N LYS A 24 3.96 -13.62 -4.64
CA LYS A 24 3.35 -14.94 -4.85
C LYS A 24 4.39 -16.06 -4.93
N ARG A 25 5.47 -15.93 -4.17
CA ARG A 25 6.60 -16.86 -4.23
C ARG A 25 7.05 -17.18 -2.83
N LEU A 26 7.25 -18.46 -2.61
CA LEU A 26 7.89 -19.01 -1.44
C LEU A 26 9.33 -19.36 -1.82
N PHE A 27 10.30 -18.79 -1.12
CA PHE A 27 11.71 -19.07 -1.35
C PHE A 27 12.13 -20.21 -0.43
N ALA A 28 12.68 -21.28 -0.99
CA ALA A 28 13.09 -22.45 -0.26
C ALA A 28 14.62 -22.55 -0.23
N THR A 29 15.17 -23.05 0.87
CA THR A 29 16.61 -23.34 0.97
C THR A 29 17.01 -24.60 0.19
N GLU A 30 16.07 -25.48 -0.07
CA GLU A 30 16.27 -26.76 -0.75
C GLU A 30 15.32 -26.86 -1.94
N ASP A 31 15.68 -27.71 -2.91
CA ASP A 31 14.83 -27.96 -4.07
C ASP A 31 13.62 -28.81 -3.67
N LEU A 32 12.44 -28.19 -3.79
CA LEU A 32 11.15 -28.81 -3.48
C LEU A 32 10.37 -29.24 -4.72
N SER A 33 10.95 -29.08 -5.92
CA SER A 33 10.27 -29.35 -7.20
C SER A 33 9.78 -30.80 -7.32
N ALA A 34 10.54 -31.76 -6.80
CA ALA A 34 10.19 -33.18 -6.77
C ALA A 34 9.09 -33.53 -5.75
N LEU A 35 8.91 -32.69 -4.72
CA LEU A 35 7.99 -32.95 -3.59
C LEU A 35 6.65 -32.22 -3.74
N LEU A 36 6.60 -31.15 -4.54
CA LEU A 36 5.43 -30.29 -4.71
C LEU A 36 5.02 -30.20 -6.19
N GLY A 37 3.82 -30.71 -6.47
CA GLY A 37 3.10 -30.59 -7.74
C GLY A 37 2.23 -29.34 -7.82
N ASP A 38 1.68 -29.08 -9.00
CA ASP A 38 0.66 -28.05 -9.18
C ASP A 38 -0.60 -28.41 -8.41
N GLY A 39 -1.23 -27.40 -7.78
CA GLY A 39 -2.42 -27.62 -6.98
C GLY A 39 -2.16 -28.25 -5.60
N ASP A 40 -0.91 -28.61 -5.28
CA ASP A 40 -0.55 -29.14 -3.97
C ASP A 40 -0.82 -28.11 -2.88
N ARG A 41 -1.31 -28.60 -1.75
CA ARG A 41 -1.58 -27.76 -0.59
C ARG A 41 -0.36 -27.70 0.28
N VAL A 42 0.03 -26.48 0.60
CA VAL A 42 1.13 -26.24 1.51
C VAL A 42 0.70 -25.37 2.65
N ARG A 43 1.28 -25.62 3.81
CA ARG A 43 1.07 -24.82 5.00
C ARG A 43 2.39 -24.31 5.53
N VAL A 44 2.44 -23.02 5.80
CA VAL A 44 3.59 -22.31 6.35
C VAL A 44 3.16 -21.67 7.67
N GLY A 45 3.60 -22.24 8.79
CA GLY A 45 3.08 -21.83 10.11
C GLY A 45 1.55 -22.01 10.20
N PRO A 46 0.78 -20.97 10.56
CA PRO A 46 -0.69 -21.02 10.59
C PRO A 46 -1.36 -20.73 9.23
N TRP A 47 -0.58 -20.44 8.18
CA TRP A 47 -1.09 -19.99 6.88
C TRP A 47 -1.13 -21.11 5.86
N TYR A 48 -2.17 -21.10 5.02
CA TYR A 48 -2.43 -22.14 4.03
C TYR A 48 -2.39 -21.54 2.62
N PHE A 49 -1.69 -22.22 1.73
CA PHE A 49 -1.53 -21.83 0.33
C PHE A 49 -1.72 -23.03 -0.59
N THR A 50 -1.92 -22.74 -1.87
CA THR A 50 -1.89 -23.73 -2.95
C THR A 50 -0.72 -23.41 -3.88
N VAL A 51 -0.01 -24.42 -4.34
CA VAL A 51 0.97 -24.24 -5.43
C VAL A 51 0.22 -23.82 -6.69
N ALA A 52 0.62 -22.69 -7.28
CA ALA A 52 -0.07 -22.12 -8.44
C ALA A 52 0.01 -23.06 -9.65
N GLU A 53 -1.14 -23.34 -10.27
CA GLU A 53 -1.22 -24.14 -11.50
C GLU A 53 -0.50 -23.42 -12.64
N GLY A 54 0.44 -24.12 -13.31
CA GLY A 54 1.26 -23.53 -14.38
C GLY A 54 2.24 -22.45 -13.91
N GLY A 55 2.42 -22.27 -12.60
CA GLY A 55 3.40 -21.34 -12.05
C GLY A 55 4.83 -21.86 -12.24
N HIS A 56 5.76 -20.98 -12.62
CA HIS A 56 7.18 -21.34 -12.66
C HIS A 56 7.65 -21.81 -11.28
N ARG A 57 8.31 -22.97 -11.25
CA ARG A 57 8.99 -23.54 -10.07
C ARG A 57 10.48 -23.50 -10.36
N GLY A 58 11.21 -22.74 -9.55
CA GLY A 58 12.66 -22.73 -9.57
C GLY A 58 13.21 -23.72 -8.54
N PRO A 59 14.51 -24.05 -8.60
CA PRO A 59 15.16 -24.83 -7.55
C PRO A 59 15.14 -24.10 -6.18
N ASP A 60 14.99 -22.78 -6.20
CA ASP A 60 15.02 -21.89 -5.04
C ASP A 60 13.65 -21.29 -4.69
N TYR A 61 12.60 -21.51 -5.50
CA TYR A 61 11.27 -20.97 -5.20
C TYR A 61 10.09 -21.77 -5.75
N VAL A 62 8.96 -21.68 -5.04
CA VAL A 62 7.67 -22.25 -5.41
C VAL A 62 6.65 -21.13 -5.59
N ALA A 63 5.93 -21.14 -6.72
CA ALA A 63 4.85 -20.19 -7.00
C ALA A 63 3.60 -20.53 -6.17
N LEU A 64 3.01 -19.52 -5.55
CA LEU A 64 1.80 -19.62 -4.73
C LEU A 64 0.59 -19.01 -5.46
N ASP A 65 -0.60 -19.51 -5.14
CA ASP A 65 -1.89 -19.00 -5.63
C ASP A 65 -2.16 -17.54 -5.19
N GLN A 66 -1.74 -17.20 -3.97
CA GLN A 66 -2.01 -15.92 -3.33
C GLN A 66 -0.73 -15.20 -2.88
N MET A 67 -0.78 -13.86 -2.85
CA MET A 67 0.32 -13.06 -2.29
C MET A 67 0.41 -13.17 -0.78
N TRP A 68 1.63 -13.19 -0.27
CA TRP A 68 1.90 -12.98 1.15
C TRP A 68 1.62 -11.52 1.52
N HIS A 69 0.66 -11.30 2.42
CA HIS A 69 0.19 -9.96 2.82
C HIS A 69 0.71 -9.54 4.21
N LEU A 70 1.64 -10.30 4.78
CA LEU A 70 2.23 -10.05 6.09
C LEU A 70 3.70 -9.63 5.93
N PRO A 71 4.36 -9.16 7.00
CA PRO A 71 5.79 -8.86 6.97
C PRO A 71 6.61 -10.04 6.49
N ASP A 72 7.78 -9.74 5.93
CA ASP A 72 8.77 -10.74 5.55
C ASP A 72 9.01 -11.71 6.71
N ALA A 73 8.99 -12.99 6.39
CA ALA A 73 9.11 -14.05 7.36
C ALA A 73 10.06 -15.12 6.83
N GLU A 74 11.09 -15.45 7.62
CA GLU A 74 12.17 -16.34 7.23
C GLU A 74 12.30 -17.52 8.20
N GLY A 75 12.95 -18.59 7.74
CA GLY A 75 13.24 -19.74 8.57
C GLY A 75 12.00 -20.56 8.97
N LEU A 76 10.91 -20.45 8.20
CA LEU A 76 9.65 -21.12 8.50
C LEU A 76 9.68 -22.58 8.05
N TRP A 77 8.90 -23.41 8.73
CA TRP A 77 8.68 -24.81 8.32
C TRP A 77 7.53 -24.90 7.32
N LEU A 78 7.77 -25.68 6.26
CA LEU A 78 6.79 -26.01 5.24
C LEU A 78 6.20 -27.40 5.48
N TYR A 79 4.89 -27.50 5.31
CA TYR A 79 4.17 -28.76 5.41
C TYR A 79 3.35 -28.99 4.15
N LYS A 80 3.50 -30.16 3.53
CA LYS A 80 2.59 -30.65 2.48
C LYS A 80 1.35 -31.21 3.14
N MET A 81 0.20 -30.64 2.83
CA MET A 81 -1.09 -31.06 3.34
C MET A 81 -1.71 -32.09 2.39
N PRO A 82 -2.57 -33.01 2.87
CA PRO A 82 -3.28 -33.93 2.01
C PRO A 82 -4.21 -33.19 1.04
N PRO A 83 -4.52 -33.83 -0.12
CA PRO A 83 -5.47 -33.28 -1.07
C PRO A 83 -6.83 -33.05 -0.42
N ARG A 84 -7.55 -32.03 -0.89
CA ARG A 84 -8.86 -31.65 -0.33
C ARG A 84 -9.86 -32.77 -0.56
N THR A 85 -10.70 -33.01 0.45
CA THR A 85 -11.96 -33.72 0.25
C THR A 85 -12.91 -32.85 -0.59
N ARG A 86 -13.92 -33.46 -1.22
CA ARG A 86 -14.91 -32.72 -2.05
C ARG A 86 -15.55 -31.55 -1.28
N ILE A 87 -15.84 -31.74 0.02
CA ILE A 87 -16.43 -30.71 0.88
C ILE A 87 -15.47 -29.52 1.06
N GLU A 88 -14.18 -29.79 1.31
CA GLU A 88 -13.16 -28.73 1.43
C GLU A 88 -12.95 -28.00 0.10
N HIS A 89 -13.12 -28.67 -1.03
CA HIS A 89 -13.09 -28.03 -2.35
C HIS A 89 -14.23 -27.01 -2.50
N TYR A 90 -15.47 -27.37 -2.15
CA TYR A 90 -16.61 -26.44 -2.16
C TYR A 90 -16.39 -25.25 -1.21
N SER A 91 -15.90 -25.50 0.01
CA SER A 91 -15.59 -24.43 0.96
C SER A 91 -14.51 -23.46 0.45
N ARG A 92 -13.56 -23.94 -0.37
CA ARG A 92 -12.56 -23.09 -1.03
C ARG A 92 -13.23 -22.21 -2.07
N LYS A 93 -14.04 -22.83 -2.94
CA LYS A 93 -14.70 -22.13 -4.04
C LYS A 93 -15.65 -21.06 -3.50
N THR A 94 -16.35 -21.32 -2.40
CA THR A 94 -17.16 -20.30 -1.72
C THR A 94 -16.30 -19.21 -1.08
N ARG A 95 -15.18 -19.54 -0.45
CA ARG A 95 -14.25 -18.53 0.10
C ARG A 95 -13.60 -17.68 -1.00
N GLU A 96 -13.14 -18.27 -2.10
CA GLU A 96 -12.61 -17.57 -3.27
C GLU A 96 -13.68 -16.70 -3.91
N PHE A 97 -14.91 -17.21 -4.03
CA PHE A 97 -16.06 -16.43 -4.49
C PHE A 97 -16.36 -15.24 -3.57
N LEU A 98 -16.38 -15.46 -2.25
CA LEU A 98 -16.57 -14.39 -1.28
C LEU A 98 -15.44 -13.37 -1.34
N GLN A 99 -14.19 -13.81 -1.37
CA GLN A 99 -13.01 -12.95 -1.49
C GLN A 99 -13.04 -12.15 -2.80
N THR A 100 -13.55 -12.72 -3.88
CA THR A 100 -13.66 -12.04 -5.18
C THR A 100 -14.93 -11.21 -5.33
N SER A 101 -15.90 -11.34 -4.42
CA SER A 101 -17.17 -10.63 -4.47
C SER A 101 -16.98 -9.12 -4.39
N GLN A 102 -17.84 -8.37 -5.10
CA GLN A 102 -17.81 -6.91 -5.10
C GLN A 102 -18.03 -6.32 -3.70
N LEU A 103 -18.84 -6.97 -2.86
CA LEU A 103 -19.09 -6.54 -1.49
C LEU A 103 -17.83 -6.63 -0.62
N VAL A 104 -17.14 -7.77 -0.64
CA VAL A 104 -15.90 -7.95 0.15
C VAL A 104 -14.78 -7.07 -0.40
N GLN A 105 -14.64 -6.96 -1.72
CA GLN A 105 -13.65 -6.08 -2.34
C GLN A 105 -13.93 -4.60 -2.06
N GLY A 106 -15.21 -4.19 -2.07
CA GLY A 106 -15.64 -2.84 -1.70
C GLY A 106 -15.38 -2.54 -0.22
N ALA A 107 -15.68 -3.49 0.68
CA ALA A 107 -15.38 -3.37 2.11
C ALA A 107 -13.87 -3.25 2.38
N LEU A 108 -13.05 -4.09 1.72
CA LEU A 108 -11.58 -4.00 1.80
C LEU A 108 -11.06 -2.66 1.27
N GLN A 109 -11.59 -2.18 0.15
CA GLN A 109 -11.19 -0.89 -0.42
C GLN A 109 -11.57 0.28 0.50
N TRP A 110 -12.77 0.23 1.09
CA TRP A 110 -13.22 1.22 2.08
C TRP A 110 -12.33 1.21 3.31
N GLU A 111 -12.01 0.04 3.87
CA GLU A 111 -11.13 -0.09 5.03
C GLU A 111 -9.72 0.46 4.73
N VAL A 112 -9.14 0.11 3.59
CA VAL A 112 -7.85 0.66 3.12
C VAL A 112 -7.92 2.19 3.04
N GLY A 113 -9.02 2.74 2.51
CA GLY A 113 -9.27 4.18 2.46
C GLY A 113 -9.34 4.81 3.84
N LEU A 114 -10.05 4.18 4.78
CA LEU A 114 -10.21 4.67 6.16
C LEU A 114 -8.87 4.68 6.90
N GLN A 115 -8.07 3.63 6.77
CA GLN A 115 -6.73 3.57 7.36
C GLN A 115 -5.80 4.65 6.81
N ARG A 116 -5.82 4.90 5.49
CA ARG A 116 -5.07 5.99 4.85
C ARG A 116 -5.52 7.37 5.36
N LYS A 117 -6.82 7.64 5.39
CA LYS A 117 -7.37 8.92 5.92
C LYS A 117 -6.96 9.13 7.38
N ALA A 118 -7.04 8.10 8.21
CA ALA A 118 -6.63 8.17 9.60
C ALA A 118 -5.11 8.39 9.76
N ALA A 119 -4.29 7.80 8.89
CA ALA A 119 -2.84 8.05 8.86
C ALA A 119 -2.51 9.52 8.53
N VAL A 120 -3.20 10.11 7.55
CA VAL A 120 -3.04 11.53 7.19
C VAL A 120 -3.47 12.45 8.33
N ARG A 121 -4.60 12.15 8.99
CA ARG A 121 -5.05 12.90 10.18
C ARG A 121 -4.02 12.83 11.30
N ALA A 122 -3.43 11.68 11.56
CA ALA A 122 -2.37 11.53 12.56
C ALA A 122 -1.14 12.39 12.24
N VAL A 123 -0.71 12.47 10.98
CA VAL A 123 0.39 13.38 10.56
C VAL A 123 0.01 14.85 10.75
N LYS A 124 -1.22 15.25 10.38
CA LYS A 124 -1.71 16.63 10.60
C LYS A 124 -1.68 16.98 12.10
N LEU A 125 -2.14 16.08 12.97
CA LEU A 125 -2.08 16.26 14.42
C LEU A 125 -0.64 16.29 14.94
N ALA A 126 0.26 15.45 14.41
CA ALA A 126 1.67 15.46 14.77
C ALA A 126 2.32 16.81 14.44
N ARG A 127 2.00 17.40 13.28
CA ARG A 127 2.45 18.75 12.90
C ARG A 127 1.93 19.81 13.87
N LYS A 128 0.64 19.76 14.24
CA LYS A 128 0.06 20.68 15.25
C LYS A 128 0.74 20.52 16.63
N ALA A 129 1.01 19.28 17.06
CA ALA A 129 1.70 18.99 18.31
C ALA A 129 3.14 19.54 18.31
N ARG A 130 3.87 19.42 17.19
CA ARG A 130 5.21 20.03 17.05
C ARG A 130 5.16 21.56 17.16
N LYS A 131 4.18 22.21 16.51
CA LYS A 131 3.99 23.67 16.62
C LYS A 131 3.73 24.12 18.06
N ARG A 132 3.07 23.29 18.86
CA ARG A 132 2.85 23.50 20.30
C ARG A 132 3.99 23.00 21.20
N ASN A 133 5.16 22.75 20.62
CA ASN A 133 6.37 22.23 21.28
C ASN A 133 6.20 20.86 21.98
N ASN A 134 5.13 20.12 21.71
CA ASN A 134 4.90 18.79 22.25
C ASN A 134 5.52 17.71 21.34
N ARG A 135 6.85 17.55 21.47
CA ARG A 135 7.65 16.63 20.63
C ARG A 135 7.32 15.15 20.89
N GLN A 136 6.96 14.77 22.12
CA GLN A 136 6.62 13.39 22.45
C GLN A 136 5.31 12.96 21.79
N LEU A 137 4.26 13.79 21.90
CA LEU A 137 2.98 13.52 21.24
C LEU A 137 3.14 13.44 19.72
N ALA A 138 3.97 14.30 19.13
CA ALA A 138 4.26 14.23 17.70
C ALA A 138 4.95 12.92 17.28
N LYS A 139 5.88 12.39 18.09
CA LYS A 139 6.51 11.08 17.82
C LYS A 139 5.48 9.95 17.87
N ILE A 140 4.61 9.94 18.88
CA ILE A 140 3.55 8.94 19.04
C ILE A 140 2.61 8.97 17.83
N LEU A 141 2.12 10.15 17.45
CA LEU A 141 1.20 10.31 16.32
C LEU A 141 1.82 9.91 14.97
N ASN A 142 3.12 10.18 14.77
CA ASN A 142 3.84 9.67 13.60
C ASN A 142 3.94 8.14 13.61
N GLY A 143 4.19 7.52 14.76
CA GLY A 143 4.17 6.05 14.89
C GLY A 143 2.79 5.45 14.59
N VAL A 144 1.71 6.09 15.04
CA VAL A 144 0.33 5.69 14.71
C VAL A 144 0.09 5.80 13.20
N SER A 145 0.55 6.87 12.56
CA SER A 145 0.45 7.04 11.11
C SER A 145 1.16 5.91 10.36
N GLN A 146 2.42 5.62 10.71
CA GLN A 146 3.20 4.54 10.09
C GLN A 146 2.52 3.18 10.24
N ARG A 147 1.99 2.87 11.43
CA ARG A 147 1.23 1.63 11.66
C ARG A 147 0.00 1.53 10.77
N ARG A 148 -0.78 2.61 10.64
CA ARG A 148 -1.99 2.63 9.80
C ARG A 148 -1.66 2.53 8.31
N VAL A 149 -0.57 3.16 7.85
CA VAL A 149 -0.08 3.00 6.47
C VAL A 149 0.31 1.54 6.20
N ALA A 150 1.03 0.90 7.13
CA ALA A 150 1.39 -0.51 7.01
C ALA A 150 0.16 -1.42 6.95
N VAL A 151 -0.86 -1.18 7.79
CA VAL A 151 -2.12 -1.95 7.74
C VAL A 151 -2.84 -1.74 6.40
N ALA A 152 -2.95 -0.49 5.94
CA ALA A 152 -3.55 -0.17 4.65
C ALA A 152 -2.83 -0.86 3.48
N ARG A 153 -1.49 -0.91 3.51
CA ARG A 153 -0.68 -1.64 2.52
C ARG A 153 -1.02 -3.12 2.51
N ARG A 154 -1.00 -3.77 3.68
CA ARG A 154 -1.29 -5.21 3.80
C ARG A 154 -2.69 -5.56 3.33
N HIS A 155 -3.69 -4.77 3.71
CA HIS A 155 -5.07 -5.00 3.30
C HIS A 155 -5.25 -4.73 1.80
N SER A 156 -4.49 -3.78 1.24
CA SER A 156 -4.51 -3.57 -0.22
C SER A 156 -3.99 -4.78 -0.98
N LEU A 157 -3.02 -5.53 -0.47
CA LEU A 157 -2.55 -6.76 -1.13
C LEU A 157 -3.62 -7.84 -1.25
N LEU A 158 -4.70 -7.78 -0.46
CA LEU A 158 -5.85 -8.68 -0.58
C LEU A 158 -6.84 -8.26 -1.67
N LEU A 159 -6.69 -7.06 -2.25
CA LEU A 159 -7.53 -6.61 -3.35
C LEU A 159 -7.23 -7.41 -4.61
N ASN A 160 -8.29 -7.81 -5.32
CA ASN A 160 -8.21 -8.61 -6.55
C ASN A 160 -7.31 -7.97 -7.61
N LYS A 161 -7.34 -6.64 -7.72
CA LYS A 161 -6.49 -5.89 -8.66
C LYS A 161 -5.01 -6.20 -8.43
N HIS A 162 -4.56 -6.18 -7.17
CA HIS A 162 -3.18 -6.47 -6.80
C HIS A 162 -2.85 -7.97 -6.86
N GLN A 163 -3.83 -8.84 -6.60
CA GLN A 163 -3.66 -10.29 -6.79
C GLN A 163 -3.52 -10.70 -8.25
N LYS A 164 -4.18 -10.00 -9.19
CA LYS A 164 -4.07 -10.28 -10.63
C LYS A 164 -2.81 -9.66 -11.23
N ASN A 165 -2.51 -8.41 -10.88
CA ASN A 165 -1.35 -7.67 -11.39
C ASN A 165 -0.43 -7.25 -10.22
N PRO A 166 0.52 -8.10 -9.79
CA PRO A 166 1.41 -7.77 -8.67
C PRO A 166 2.31 -6.57 -8.96
N ASP A 167 2.60 -6.27 -10.23
CA ASP A 167 3.39 -5.10 -10.61
C ASP A 167 2.61 -3.77 -10.46
N GLU A 168 1.28 -3.80 -10.57
CA GLU A 168 0.45 -2.62 -10.27
C GLU A 168 0.50 -2.25 -8.78
N ALA A 169 0.69 -3.23 -7.88
CA ALA A 169 0.86 -2.95 -6.46
C ALA A 169 2.12 -2.13 -6.19
N LYS A 170 3.22 -2.41 -6.90
CA LYS A 170 4.46 -1.63 -6.83
C LYS A 170 4.33 -0.26 -7.48
N GLN A 171 3.68 -0.18 -8.65
CA GLN A 171 3.50 1.08 -9.36
C GLN A 171 2.59 2.07 -8.61
N GLU A 172 1.59 1.60 -7.87
CA GLU A 172 0.71 2.48 -7.09
C GLU A 172 1.41 3.07 -5.85
N GLU A 173 2.39 2.36 -5.28
CA GLU A 173 3.28 2.92 -4.24
C GLU A 173 4.19 4.01 -4.78
N VAL A 174 4.77 3.80 -5.97
CA VAL A 174 5.62 4.80 -6.65
C VAL A 174 4.79 6.03 -7.02
N LYS A 175 3.63 5.85 -7.66
CA LYS A 175 2.76 6.96 -8.08
C LYS A 175 2.20 7.77 -6.91
N LYS A 176 1.90 7.16 -5.76
CA LYS A 176 1.41 7.91 -4.59
C LYS A 176 2.52 8.70 -3.90
N ASN A 177 3.74 8.16 -3.86
CA ASN A 177 4.90 8.88 -3.36
C ASN A 177 5.26 10.05 -4.30
N GLU A 178 5.20 9.85 -5.62
CA GLU A 178 5.40 10.91 -6.62
C GLU A 178 4.33 11.99 -6.55
N VAL A 179 3.03 11.65 -6.47
CA VAL A 179 1.96 12.67 -6.39
C VAL A 179 1.98 13.47 -5.08
N GLU A 180 2.42 12.88 -3.96
CA GLU A 180 2.59 13.63 -2.71
C GLU A 180 3.87 14.49 -2.69
N LEU A 181 4.95 14.03 -3.35
CA LEU A 181 6.16 14.81 -3.58
C LEU A 181 5.89 15.95 -4.56
N ASP A 182 5.27 15.71 -5.70
CA ASP A 182 4.88 16.74 -6.67
C ASP A 182 3.91 17.76 -6.05
N LYS A 183 2.94 17.34 -5.22
CA LYS A 183 2.07 18.30 -4.51
C LYS A 183 2.81 19.12 -3.45
N ALA A 184 3.83 18.54 -2.81
CA ALA A 184 4.65 19.25 -1.83
C ALA A 184 5.68 20.17 -2.51
N GLU A 185 6.26 19.74 -3.63
CA GLU A 185 7.22 20.48 -4.44
C GLU A 185 6.54 21.61 -5.22
N VAL A 186 5.36 21.39 -5.79
CA VAL A 186 4.54 22.47 -6.37
C VAL A 186 4.16 23.47 -5.28
N LYS A 187 3.67 23.02 -4.12
CA LYS A 187 3.32 23.95 -3.02
C LYS A 187 4.53 24.69 -2.45
N ALA A 188 5.72 24.06 -2.45
CA ALA A 188 6.97 24.70 -2.04
C ALA A 188 7.51 25.65 -3.12
N ALA A 189 7.40 25.31 -4.39
CA ALA A 189 7.79 26.15 -5.52
C ALA A 189 6.89 27.39 -5.63
N SER A 190 5.57 27.24 -5.46
CA SER A 190 4.61 28.34 -5.34
C SER A 190 4.97 29.29 -4.19
N ALA A 191 5.32 28.75 -3.02
CA ALA A 191 5.74 29.55 -1.87
C ALA A 191 7.10 30.23 -2.06
N TYR A 192 8.03 29.62 -2.80
CA TYR A 192 9.38 30.14 -3.04
C TYR A 192 9.40 31.23 -4.13
N LEU A 193 8.52 31.15 -5.12
CA LEU A 193 8.38 32.12 -6.21
C LEU A 193 7.48 33.31 -5.86
N GLY A 194 7.00 33.41 -4.61
CA GLY A 194 6.08 34.46 -4.18
C GLY A 194 4.64 34.32 -4.73
N GLY A 195 4.37 33.29 -5.53
CA GLY A 195 3.05 32.93 -6.04
C GLY A 195 2.27 32.12 -5.01
N GLY A 196 1.98 32.71 -3.86
CA GLY A 196 1.06 32.14 -2.90
C GLY A 196 -0.31 32.73 -3.13
N SER A 197 -1.28 31.92 -3.58
CA SER A 197 -2.67 32.38 -3.66
C SER A 197 -3.08 32.98 -2.30
N ASN A 198 -3.70 34.16 -2.34
CA ASN A 198 -4.23 34.83 -1.15
C ASN A 198 -5.36 34.03 -0.50
N TRP A 199 -5.80 32.93 -1.09
CA TRP A 199 -6.86 32.08 -0.57
C TRP A 199 -6.31 30.82 0.12
N GLU A 200 -6.81 30.52 1.33
CA GLU A 200 -6.61 29.26 2.05
C GLU A 200 -7.85 28.38 1.98
N GLU A 201 -7.68 27.13 1.52
CA GLU A 201 -8.73 26.11 1.60
C GLU A 201 -8.87 25.62 3.05
N LYS A 202 -10.10 25.72 3.59
CA LYS A 202 -10.52 25.16 4.87
C LYS A 202 -11.68 24.20 4.65
N GLU A 203 -11.80 23.24 5.56
CA GLU A 203 -12.90 22.29 5.58
C GLU A 203 -13.51 22.31 6.98
N GLU A 204 -14.83 22.49 7.06
CA GLU A 204 -15.62 22.45 8.29
C GLU A 204 -16.85 21.56 8.10
N LEU A 205 -17.41 21.08 9.20
CA LEU A 205 -18.66 20.32 9.17
C LEU A 205 -19.80 21.32 9.16
N ASP A 206 -20.68 21.24 8.16
CA ASP A 206 -21.91 22.02 8.12
C ASP A 206 -22.89 21.56 9.21
N GLU A 207 -23.99 22.31 9.39
CA GLU A 207 -25.01 22.04 10.42
C GLU A 207 -25.69 20.67 10.23
N ASP A 208 -25.61 20.10 9.03
CA ASP A 208 -26.13 18.78 8.67
C ASP A 208 -25.10 17.65 8.84
N GLY A 209 -23.88 17.97 9.28
CA GLY A 209 -22.80 17.01 9.51
C GLY A 209 -22.05 16.56 8.24
N ASN A 210 -22.24 17.24 7.11
CA ASN A 210 -21.47 17.03 5.90
C ASN A 210 -20.22 17.92 5.88
N MET A 211 -19.16 17.44 5.24
CA MET A 211 -17.91 18.20 5.10
C MET A 211 -18.06 19.25 4.01
N GLN A 212 -18.16 20.52 4.38
CA GLN A 212 -18.21 21.63 3.45
C GLN A 212 -16.82 22.26 3.29
N LYS A 213 -16.42 22.46 2.04
CA LYS A 213 -15.18 23.15 1.67
C LYS A 213 -15.47 24.64 1.49
N PHE A 214 -14.58 25.48 1.99
CA PHE A 214 -14.63 26.92 1.78
C PHE A 214 -13.22 27.50 1.67
N TRP A 215 -13.10 28.63 1.00
CA TRP A 215 -11.86 29.34 0.79
C TRP A 215 -11.90 30.65 1.58
N VAL A 216 -10.80 30.96 2.27
CA VAL A 216 -10.67 32.19 3.05
C VAL A 216 -9.56 33.04 2.48
N ASN A 217 -9.84 34.29 2.13
CA ASN A 217 -8.82 35.24 1.71
C ASN A 217 -7.98 35.67 2.93
N LYS A 218 -6.67 35.54 2.84
CA LYS A 218 -5.67 35.87 3.86
C LYS A 218 -5.56 37.37 4.09
N GLU A 219 -5.88 38.18 3.07
CA GLU A 219 -5.74 39.65 3.13
C GLU A 219 -7.04 40.31 3.55
N THR A 220 -8.18 39.90 2.99
CA THR A 220 -9.48 40.54 3.24
C THR A 220 -10.33 39.82 4.29
N GLY A 221 -10.05 38.54 4.57
CA GLY A 221 -10.87 37.71 5.47
C GLY A 221 -12.15 37.18 4.81
N ASP A 222 -12.38 37.47 3.53
CA ASP A 222 -13.59 37.04 2.81
C ASP A 222 -13.66 35.52 2.71
N ILE A 223 -14.88 34.99 2.84
CA ILE A 223 -15.17 33.56 2.76
C ILE A 223 -15.98 33.30 1.50
N THR A 224 -15.50 32.40 0.64
CA THR A 224 -16.25 31.92 -0.52
C THR A 224 -16.41 30.41 -0.47
N PHE A 225 -17.54 29.92 -0.97
CA PHE A 225 -17.85 28.50 -1.10
C PHE A 225 -17.64 27.96 -2.51
N ASP A 226 -17.27 28.85 -3.45
CA ASP A 226 -16.83 28.52 -4.80
C ASP A 226 -15.30 28.71 -4.91
N GLU A 227 -14.63 27.85 -5.69
CA GLU A 227 -13.17 27.92 -5.90
C GLU A 227 -12.81 29.24 -6.62
N PRO A 228 -12.01 30.14 -6.00
CA PRO A 228 -11.63 31.41 -6.62
C PRO A 228 -10.83 31.21 -7.91
N ALA A 229 -11.16 31.99 -8.96
CA ALA A 229 -10.55 31.88 -10.29
C ALA A 229 -9.02 32.07 -10.29
N ASP A 230 -8.50 32.92 -9.39
CA ASP A 230 -7.07 33.26 -9.28
C ASP A 230 -6.21 32.06 -8.89
N ILE A 231 -6.77 31.08 -8.16
CA ILE A 231 -6.07 29.84 -7.78
C ILE A 231 -5.70 29.01 -9.04
N ASN A 232 -6.48 29.10 -10.10
CA ASN A 232 -6.31 28.29 -11.31
C ASN A 232 -5.21 28.85 -12.23
N VAL A 233 -5.07 30.18 -12.27
CA VAL A 233 -4.03 30.88 -13.03
C VAL A 233 -2.66 30.63 -12.40
N ASP A 234 -2.56 30.74 -11.07
CA ASP A 234 -1.31 30.51 -10.32
C ASP A 234 -0.85 29.05 -10.38
N LYS A 235 -1.78 28.09 -10.33
CA LYS A 235 -1.46 26.66 -10.51
C LYS A 235 -0.83 26.38 -11.88
N LYS A 236 -1.34 27.01 -12.94
CA LYS A 236 -0.87 26.79 -14.32
C LYS A 236 0.52 27.42 -14.54
N LEU A 237 0.73 28.65 -14.04
CA LEU A 237 2.03 29.32 -14.11
C LEU A 237 3.10 28.59 -13.29
N ALA A 238 2.75 28.06 -12.11
CA ALA A 238 3.67 27.30 -11.28
C ALA A 238 4.08 25.94 -11.91
N LEU A 239 3.14 25.27 -12.60
CA LEU A 239 3.42 24.04 -13.36
C LEU A 239 4.41 24.29 -14.50
N GLU A 240 4.20 25.35 -15.30
CA GLU A 240 5.07 25.70 -16.43
C GLU A 240 6.49 26.08 -15.97
N ALA A 241 6.61 26.83 -14.88
CA ALA A 241 7.91 27.19 -14.30
C ALA A 241 8.67 25.97 -13.74
N PHE A 242 7.95 25.02 -13.12
CA PHE A 242 8.53 23.80 -12.56
C PHE A 242 9.02 22.84 -13.65
N GLU A 243 8.25 22.65 -14.73
CA GLU A 243 8.68 21.83 -15.87
C GLU A 243 9.95 22.38 -16.53
N LYS A 244 10.08 23.71 -16.63
CA LYS A 244 11.29 24.35 -17.16
C LYS A 244 12.50 24.12 -16.26
N ALA A 245 12.35 24.28 -14.95
CA ALA A 245 13.41 24.03 -13.98
C ALA A 245 13.87 22.55 -13.95
N LYS A 246 12.93 21.61 -14.10
CA LYS A 246 13.24 20.17 -14.17
C LYS A 246 14.07 19.83 -15.41
N LYS A 247 13.73 20.38 -16.57
CA LYS A 247 14.50 20.21 -17.82
C LYS A 247 15.92 20.76 -17.69
N GLU A 248 16.10 21.95 -17.13
CA GLU A 248 17.43 22.52 -16.90
C GLU A 248 18.30 21.67 -15.94
N LEU A 249 17.67 21.04 -14.94
CA LEU A 249 18.36 20.21 -13.96
C LEU A 249 18.78 18.85 -14.57
N GLU A 250 17.95 18.28 -15.44
CA GLU A 250 18.31 17.10 -16.23
C GLU A 250 19.43 17.39 -17.25
N GLU A 251 19.42 18.55 -17.90
CA GLU A 251 20.51 18.98 -18.79
C GLU A 251 21.82 19.18 -18.03
N LYS A 252 21.79 19.79 -16.84
CA LYS A 252 22.97 19.94 -15.98
C LYS A 252 23.51 18.59 -15.49
N LYS A 253 22.64 17.63 -15.18
CA LYS A 253 23.04 16.25 -14.82
C LYS A 253 23.66 15.51 -15.99
N LYS A 254 23.13 15.66 -17.21
CA LYS A 254 23.71 15.08 -18.43
C LYS A 254 25.09 15.67 -18.75
N LYS A 255 25.26 16.98 -18.58
CA LYS A 255 26.57 17.64 -18.76
C LYS A 255 27.61 17.16 -17.75
N ARG A 256 27.23 17.02 -16.47
CA ARG A 256 28.12 16.48 -15.40
C ARG A 256 28.46 15.00 -15.53
N ALA A 257 27.73 14.24 -16.33
CA ALA A 257 28.01 12.83 -16.59
C ALA A 257 28.85 12.62 -17.86
N ALA A 258 29.12 13.70 -18.61
CA ALA A 258 29.93 13.70 -19.83
C ALA A 258 31.31 14.35 -19.63
N ASP A 259 31.56 14.95 -18.46
CA ASP A 259 32.88 15.36 -17.95
C ASP A 259 33.46 14.25 -17.05
#